data_AF-D5BDI0-F1
#
_entry.id   AF-D5BDI0-F1
#
_cell.length_a   1.000
_cell.length_b   1.000
_cell.length_c   1.000
_cell.angle_alpha   90.00
_cell.angle_beta   90.00
_cell.angle_gamma   90.00
#
_symmetry.space_group_name_H-M   'P 1'
#
loop_
_entity.id
_entity.type
_entity.pdbx_description
1 polymer ?
#
loop_
_entity_poly.entity_id
_entity_poly.type
_entity_poly.pdbx_seq_one_letter_code
_entity_poly.pdbx_strand_id
1 'polypeptide(L)'
;MNPEEENRRKRAEANLSKTENLQFFILPFITPRARHKPTDDFSQSQLERFKKYGYDTKLKQANQLIIYGIIFWIGLAAFIGYLVNKFS
;
A
#
# COMPACT_ATOMS: atom_id res chain seq x y z
N MET A 1 19.32 -16.59 23.72
CA MET A 1 18.60 -15.53 22.98
C MET A 1 17.27 -15.32 23.67
N ASN A 2 16.86 -14.08 23.96
CA ASN A 2 15.57 -13.80 24.60
C ASN A 2 14.44 -14.05 23.58
N PRO A 3 13.40 -14.85 23.89
CA PRO A 3 12.27 -15.09 22.98
C PRO A 3 11.59 -13.80 22.48
N GLU A 4 11.60 -12.71 23.26
CA GLU A 4 11.06 -11.42 22.83
C GLU A 4 11.87 -10.79 21.68
N GLU A 5 13.19 -10.97 21.72
CA GLU A 5 14.11 -10.41 20.73
C GLU A 5 14.03 -11.19 19.41
N GLU A 6 13.91 -12.51 19.48
CA GLU A 6 13.64 -13.36 18.33
C GLU A 6 12.30 -13.01 17.67
N ASN A 7 11.24 -12.81 18.47
CA ASN A 7 9.94 -12.40 17.97
C ASN A 7 9.95 -10.99 17.37
N ARG A 8 10.83 -10.09 17.83
CA ARG A 8 11.01 -8.77 17.23
C ARG A 8 11.69 -8.88 15.87
N ARG A 9 12.76 -9.69 15.75
CA ARG A 9 13.46 -9.92 14.48
C ARG A 9 12.54 -10.56 13.42
N LYS A 10 11.79 -11.59 13.80
CA LYS A 10 10.80 -12.23 12.93
C LYS A 10 9.75 -11.24 12.40
N ARG A 11 9.34 -10.26 13.19
CA ARG A 11 8.41 -9.20 12.76
C ARG A 11 9.05 -8.21 11.80
N ALA A 12 10.28 -7.77 12.09
CA ALA A 12 11.00 -6.81 11.25
C ALA A 12 11.24 -7.35 9.83
N GLU A 13 11.52 -8.64 9.71
CA GLU A 13 11.80 -9.34 8.44
C GLU A 13 10.55 -9.90 7.76
N ALA A 14 9.37 -9.80 8.38
CA ALA A 14 8.15 -10.34 7.82
C ALA A 14 7.75 -9.59 6.54
N ASN A 15 7.46 -10.34 5.48
CA ASN A 15 6.94 -9.81 4.23
C ASN A 15 5.42 -9.57 4.31
N LEU A 16 4.92 -8.66 3.48
CA LEU A 16 3.49 -8.55 3.22
C LEU A 16 2.95 -9.85 2.63
N SER A 17 1.78 -10.24 3.13
CA SER A 17 0.99 -11.31 2.53
C SER A 17 0.46 -10.88 1.16
N LYS A 18 0.08 -11.86 0.33
CA LYS A 18 -0.50 -11.60 -1.00
C LYS A 18 -1.75 -10.71 -0.92
N THR A 19 -2.57 -10.89 0.11
CA THR A 19 -3.77 -10.09 0.33
C THR A 19 -3.43 -8.65 0.71
N GLU A 20 -2.49 -8.46 1.64
CA GLU A 20 -2.01 -7.11 1.99
C GLU A 20 -1.40 -6.41 0.76
N ASN A 21 -0.65 -7.15 -0.08
CA ASN A 21 -0.09 -6.60 -1.30
C ASN A 21 -1.17 -6.04 -2.24
N LEU A 22 -2.24 -6.80 -2.45
CA LEU A 22 -3.36 -6.38 -3.29
C LEU A 22 -4.09 -5.18 -2.70
N GLN A 23 -4.29 -5.16 -1.38
CA GLN A 23 -4.92 -4.05 -0.67
C GLN A 23 -4.14 -2.74 -0.84
N PHE A 24 -2.81 -2.76 -0.63
CA PHE A 24 -1.97 -1.58 -0.81
C PHE A 24 -1.84 -1.14 -2.27
N PHE A 25 -2.07 -2.04 -3.23
CA PHE A 25 -2.05 -1.70 -4.66
C PHE A 25 -3.37 -1.09 -5.15
N ILE A 26 -4.52 -1.60 -4.68
CA ILE A 26 -5.84 -1.23 -5.20
C ILE A 26 -6.52 -0.12 -4.38
N LEU A 27 -6.53 -0.25 -3.05
CA LEU A 27 -7.35 0.59 -2.18
C LEU A 27 -7.00 2.08 -2.21
N PRO A 28 -5.71 2.50 -2.29
CA PRO A 28 -5.39 3.93 -2.37
C PRO A 28 -6.10 4.66 -3.53
N PHE A 29 -6.48 3.95 -4.60
CA PHE A 29 -7.20 4.49 -5.73
C PHE A 29 -8.73 4.38 -5.60
N ILE A 30 -9.25 3.25 -5.09
CA ILE A 30 -10.71 3.00 -4.98
C ILE A 30 -11.33 3.70 -3.77
N THR A 31 -10.57 3.82 -2.67
CA THR A 31 -10.97 4.56 -1.47
C THR A 31 -10.12 5.82 -1.36
N PRO A 32 -10.25 6.78 -2.28
CA PRO A 32 -9.48 8.00 -2.24
C PRO A 32 -9.84 8.79 -0.98
N ARG A 33 -8.82 9.42 -0.40
CA ARG A 33 -8.89 10.19 0.85
C ARG A 33 -10.13 11.09 0.89
N ALA A 34 -11.07 10.79 1.78
CA ALA A 34 -12.22 11.66 2.00
C ALA A 34 -11.70 13.03 2.48
N ARG A 35 -12.05 14.11 1.76
CA ARG A 35 -11.57 15.49 2.03
C ARG A 35 -11.87 15.96 3.46
N HIS A 36 -12.76 15.28 4.20
CA HIS A 36 -13.20 15.65 5.55
C HIS A 36 -12.64 14.73 6.65
N LYS A 37 -11.92 13.65 6.29
CA LYS A 37 -11.24 12.77 7.25
C LYS A 37 -9.86 12.37 6.71
N PRO A 38 -8.85 13.24 6.83
CA PRO A 38 -7.50 12.94 6.36
C PRO A 38 -6.85 11.75 7.09
N THR A 39 -7.39 11.33 8.24
CA THR A 39 -6.91 10.25 9.10
C THR A 39 -7.58 8.89 8.86
N ASP A 40 -8.64 8.82 8.04
CA ASP A 40 -9.41 7.59 7.78
C ASP A 40 -8.98 6.95 6.44
N ASP A 41 -7.67 6.98 6.18
CA ASP A 41 -7.06 6.34 5.02
C ASP A 41 -6.57 4.96 5.47
N PHE A 42 -7.16 3.91 4.88
CA PHE A 42 -6.75 2.52 5.11
C PHE A 42 -5.23 2.37 5.01
N SER A 43 -4.62 3.03 4.03
CA SER A 43 -3.18 2.96 3.79
C SER A 43 -2.41 3.55 4.96
N GLN A 44 -2.78 4.75 5.42
CA GLN A 44 -2.08 5.43 6.52
C GLN A 44 -2.23 4.68 7.84
N SER A 45 -3.45 4.25 8.19
CA SER A 45 -3.69 3.48 9.42
C SER A 45 -2.87 2.18 9.46
N GLN A 46 -2.73 1.48 8.32
CA GLN A 46 -1.94 0.26 8.25
C GLN A 46 -0.43 0.53 8.29
N LEU A 47 0.05 1.60 7.64
CA LEU A 47 1.45 2.03 7.73
C LEU A 47 1.83 2.43 9.17
N GLU A 48 0.95 3.14 9.87
CA GLU A 48 1.15 3.49 11.29
C GLU A 48 1.19 2.25 12.17
N ARG A 49 0.33 1.25 11.91
CA ARG A 49 0.39 -0.05 12.61
C ARG A 49 1.73 -0.75 12.36
N PHE A 50 2.22 -0.81 11.12
CA PHE A 50 3.52 -1.42 10.84
C PHE A 50 4.66 -0.71 11.55
N LYS A 51 4.66 0.63 11.56
CA LYS A 51 5.64 1.43 12.30
C LYS A 51 5.57 1.17 13.81
N LYS A 52 4.37 1.13 14.39
CA LYS A 52 4.16 0.91 15.83
C LYS A 52 4.64 -0.46 16.31
N TYR A 53 4.50 -1.49 15.48
CA TYR A 53 4.85 -2.87 15.84
C TYR A 53 6.21 -3.35 15.32
N GLY A 54 6.97 -2.48 14.64
CA GLY A 54 8.32 -2.79 14.14
C GLY A 54 8.35 -3.71 12.92
N TYR A 55 7.37 -3.60 12.02
CA TYR A 55 7.33 -4.34 10.76
C TYR A 55 8.01 -3.55 9.64
N ASP A 56 9.32 -3.36 9.74
CA ASP A 56 10.09 -2.49 8.83
C ASP A 56 10.01 -2.94 7.37
N THR A 57 10.11 -4.25 7.12
CA THR A 57 10.02 -4.81 5.75
C THR A 57 8.63 -4.60 5.14
N LYS A 58 7.56 -4.86 5.91
CA LYS A 58 6.18 -4.60 5.48
C LYS A 58 5.95 -3.13 5.17
N LEU A 59 6.46 -2.23 6.01
CA LEU A 59 6.35 -0.79 5.84
C LEU A 59 6.97 -0.34 4.51
N LYS A 60 8.16 -0.84 4.18
CA LYS A 60 8.84 -0.55 2.92
C LYS A 60 8.07 -1.08 1.71
N GLN A 61 7.61 -2.33 1.77
CA GLN A 61 6.84 -2.96 0.69
C GLN A 61 5.49 -2.27 0.46
N ALA A 62 4.79 -1.90 1.53
CA ALA A 62 3.51 -1.20 1.46
C ALA A 62 3.66 0.16 0.76
N ASN A 63 4.67 0.96 1.14
CA ASN A 63 4.95 2.24 0.48
C ASN A 63 5.27 2.07 -1.02
N GLN A 64 6.06 1.05 -1.38
CA GLN A 64 6.36 0.76 -2.78
C GLN A 64 5.09 0.40 -3.57
N LEU A 65 4.22 -0.45 -3.01
CA LEU A 65 2.99 -0.87 -3.67
C LEU A 65 1.98 0.26 -3.86
N ILE A 66 1.89 1.18 -2.89
CA ILE A 66 1.06 2.39 -3.03
C ILE A 66 1.54 3.21 -4.24
N ILE A 67 2.85 3.45 -4.36
CA ILE A 67 3.45 4.18 -5.49
C ILE A 67 3.18 3.44 -6.81
N TYR A 68 3.42 2.13 -6.86
CA TYR A 68 3.18 1.31 -8.06
C TYR A 68 1.71 1.30 -8.47
N GLY A 69 0.79 1.22 -7.50
CA GLY A 69 -0.65 1.32 -7.75
C GLY A 69 -1.00 2.67 -8.40
N ILE A 70 -0.51 3.78 -7.84
CA ILE A 70 -0.74 5.12 -8.41
C ILE A 70 -0.24 5.21 -9.86
N ILE A 71 0.99 4.77 -10.12
CA ILE A 71 1.58 4.77 -11.47
C ILE A 71 0.73 3.91 -12.43
N PHE A 72 0.33 2.72 -11.98
CA PHE A 72 -0.49 1.81 -12.78
C PHE A 72 -1.83 2.44 -13.17
N TRP A 73 -2.55 3.02 -12.21
CA TRP A 73 -3.86 3.61 -12.47
C TRP A 73 -3.79 4.85 -13.38
N ILE A 74 -2.74 5.69 -13.22
CA ILE A 74 -2.49 6.82 -14.14
C ILE A 74 -2.21 6.30 -15.56
N GLY A 75 -1.34 5.29 -15.69
CA GLY A 75 -1.02 4.68 -16.98
C GLY A 75 -2.24 4.04 -17.65
N LEU A 76 -3.06 3.33 -16.88
CA LEU A 76 -4.30 2.73 -17.36
C LEU A 76 -5.29 3.79 -17.85
N ALA A 77 -5.48 4.88 -17.10
CA ALA A 77 -6.36 5.98 -17.50
C ALA A 77 -5.88 6.65 -18.79
N ALA A 78 -4.57 6.90 -18.93
CA ALA A 78 -3.98 7.46 -20.14
C ALA A 78 -4.16 6.52 -21.35
N PHE A 79 -3.96 5.22 -21.15
CA PHE A 79 -4.16 4.22 -22.19
C PHE A 79 -5.61 4.15 -22.67
N ILE A 80 -6.57 4.15 -21.74
CA ILE A 80 -8.00 4.20 -22.07
C ILE A 80 -8.33 5.49 -22.84
N GLY A 81 -7.84 6.64 -22.37
CA GLY A 81 -8.05 7.92 -23.05
C GLY A 81 -7.49 7.93 -24.48
N TYR A 82 -6.31 7.32 -24.69
CA TYR A 82 -5.74 7.15 -26.03
C TYR A 82 -6.62 6.28 -26.93
N LEU A 83 -7.10 5.14 -26.43
CA LEU A 83 -7.99 4.25 -27.19
C LEU A 83 -9.29 4.96 -27.57
N VAL A 84 -9.92 5.65 -26.62
CA VAL A 84 -11.14 6.43 -26.89
C VAL A 84 -10.88 7.49 -27.96
N ASN A 85 -9.80 8.26 -27.86
CA ASN A 85 -9.47 9.28 -28.87
C ASN A 85 -9.13 8.70 -30.25
N LYS A 86 -8.59 7.47 -30.33
CA LYS A 86 -8.22 6.83 -31.59
C LYS A 86 -9.41 6.21 -32.32
N PHE A 87 -10.39 5.72 -31.56
CA PHE A 87 -11.55 4.99 -32.09
C PHE A 87 -12.87 5.77 -32.01
N SER A 88 -12.86 6.98 -31.47
CA SER A 88 -13.96 7.95 -31.54
C SER A 88 -13.86 8.82 -32.78
#